data_AF-A0A5N5SLM2-F1
#
_entry.id   AF-A0A5N5SLM2-F1
#
_cell.length_a   1.000
_cell.length_b   1.000
_cell.length_c   1.000
_cell.angle_alpha   90.00
_cell.angle_beta   90.00
_cell.angle_gamma   90.00
#
_symmetry.space_group_name_H-M   'P 1'
#
loop_
_entity.id
_entity.type
_entity.pdbx_description
1 polymer ?
#
loop_
_entity_poly.entity_id
_entity_poly.type
_entity_poly.pdbx_seq_one_letter_code
_entity_poly.pdbx_strand_id
1 'polypeptide(L)'
;MDVKQITYASSSSLVITTSSRFRKGLEMISKDYSTVCSYIQFKSGRRWKYDLFLARDPVPVKCPVAGKFNFTQRGEKDLLLQTRILGGVTSAPWDNIYCKENISDFSVCDKDQKEIWIDVNYCITVDAYGRQVDIYTDPDYKLKCIGYWKENVKSYLITYDELDSYSKYRCWVYQRADLHRVMMSQSVGPSCNLDQTVDADNITMGAAVSLDMMVYEREHDRCPMYFDDGSNPYKTPGSDLHVFRGGKKVS
;
A
#
# COMPACT_ATOMS: atom_id res chain seq x y z
N MET A 1 -4.44 12.03 49.77
CA MET A 1 -5.74 11.50 50.21
C MET A 1 -5.99 10.23 49.41
N ASP A 2 -6.03 9.11 50.13
CA ASP A 2 -6.02 7.72 49.65
C ASP A 2 -7.11 7.39 48.63
N VAL A 3 -6.81 6.49 47.68
CA VAL A 3 -7.48 5.16 47.54
C VAL A 3 -6.58 4.19 46.72
N LYS A 4 -6.04 3.19 47.44
CA LYS A 4 -5.82 1.75 47.18
C LYS A 4 -5.30 1.22 45.83
N GLN A 5 -4.06 0.70 45.90
CA GLN A 5 -3.55 -0.40 45.06
C GLN A 5 -4.28 -1.71 45.35
N ILE A 6 -4.61 -2.48 44.30
CA ILE A 6 -4.84 -3.91 44.38
C ILE A 6 -3.67 -4.59 43.67
N THR A 7 -2.82 -5.23 44.46
CA THR A 7 -1.74 -6.11 44.06
C THR A 7 -2.28 -7.52 43.82
N TYR A 8 -1.99 -8.09 42.65
CA TYR A 8 -1.86 -9.55 42.50
C TYR A 8 -0.40 -9.86 42.21
N ALA A 9 0.19 -10.69 43.08
CA ALA A 9 1.55 -11.18 42.95
C ALA A 9 1.51 -12.72 42.82
N SER A 10 2.10 -13.22 41.73
CA SER A 10 2.85 -14.49 41.68
C SER A 10 3.82 -14.36 40.50
N SER A 11 5.11 -14.04 40.74
CA SER A 11 6.22 -15.02 40.76
C SER A 11 6.24 -15.85 39.46
N SER A 12 7.13 -15.65 38.49
CA SER A 12 8.60 -15.74 38.66
C SER A 12 9.38 -14.97 37.57
N SER A 13 10.19 -14.01 38.01
CA SER A 13 11.56 -13.62 37.56
C SER A 13 12.03 -13.85 36.11
N LEU A 14 12.17 -12.76 35.35
CA LEU A 14 13.48 -12.21 34.94
C LEU A 14 13.32 -10.71 34.63
N VAL A 15 13.87 -9.84 35.48
CA VAL A 15 13.86 -8.38 35.31
C VAL A 15 15.12 -7.99 34.56
N ILE A 16 14.99 -7.66 33.27
CA ILE A 16 15.93 -6.77 32.59
C ILE A 16 15.35 -5.37 32.69
N THR A 17 15.91 -4.58 33.60
CA THR A 17 15.63 -3.14 33.71
C THR A 17 16.21 -2.41 32.51
N THR A 18 15.39 -2.16 31.50
CA THR A 18 15.49 -0.93 30.70
C THR A 18 14.18 -0.19 30.84
N SER A 19 14.22 0.94 31.53
CA SER A 19 13.06 1.81 31.72
C SER A 19 12.73 2.54 30.41
N SER A 20 11.99 1.89 29.51
CA SER A 20 11.23 2.59 28.47
C SER A 20 9.75 2.38 28.75
N ARG A 21 9.19 3.31 29.53
CA ARG A 21 7.78 3.36 29.86
C ARG A 21 7.02 3.80 28.60
N PHE A 22 6.77 2.88 27.68
CA PHE A 22 5.84 3.14 26.59
C PHE A 22 4.44 3.26 27.19
N ARG A 23 3.80 4.43 27.04
CA ARG A 23 2.34 4.50 27.15
C ARG A 23 1.79 3.55 26.10
N LYS A 24 1.08 2.50 26.53
CA LYS A 24 0.21 1.76 25.61
C LYS A 24 -0.75 2.78 25.02
N GLY A 25 -0.61 3.10 23.75
CA GLY A 25 -1.66 3.78 23.00
C GLY A 25 -2.92 2.93 23.10
N LEU A 26 -4.06 3.57 23.30
CA LEU A 26 -5.36 2.91 23.11
C LEU A 26 -5.41 2.33 21.69
N GLU A 27 -6.07 1.18 21.53
CA GLU A 27 -6.35 0.64 20.20
C GLU A 27 -6.93 1.70 19.26
N MET A 28 -6.31 1.83 18.09
CA MET A 28 -6.61 2.87 17.08
C MET A 28 -7.89 2.56 16.28
N ILE A 29 -8.81 1.76 16.83
CA ILE A 29 -10.09 1.42 16.19
C ILE A 29 -11.22 1.74 17.17
N SER A 30 -11.36 3.02 17.53
CA SER A 30 -12.56 3.54 18.19
C SER A 30 -13.52 4.05 17.12
N LYS A 31 -14.82 3.72 17.19
CA LYS A 31 -15.86 4.02 16.17
C LYS A 31 -16.13 5.51 15.93
N ASP A 32 -15.55 6.40 16.74
CA ASP A 32 -15.91 7.82 16.79
C ASP A 32 -14.95 8.75 16.02
N TYR A 33 -13.93 8.24 15.31
CA TYR A 33 -12.94 9.16 14.70
C TYR A 33 -13.40 9.82 13.39
N SER A 34 -14.40 9.27 12.70
CA SER A 34 -14.74 9.72 11.34
C SER A 34 -15.46 11.07 11.24
N THR A 35 -15.79 11.71 12.37
CA THR A 35 -16.67 12.89 12.34
C THR A 35 -16.38 13.93 13.43
N VAL A 36 -15.10 14.16 13.77
CA VAL A 36 -14.77 15.43 14.44
C VAL A 36 -14.41 16.43 13.35
N CYS A 37 -15.39 17.25 12.99
CA CYS A 37 -15.17 18.48 12.26
C CYS A 37 -13.93 19.20 12.81
N SER A 38 -12.93 19.31 11.95
CA SER A 38 -12.27 20.57 11.60
C SER A 38 -12.73 21.78 12.42
N TYR A 39 -11.77 22.54 12.94
CA TYR A 39 -11.94 23.90 13.50
C TYR A 39 -12.08 24.06 15.02
N ILE A 40 -11.37 23.22 15.77
CA ILE A 40 -10.54 23.72 16.87
C ILE A 40 -9.20 23.04 16.72
N GLN A 41 -8.42 23.53 15.74
CA GLN A 41 -6.98 23.36 15.82
C GLN A 41 -6.59 23.82 17.21
N PHE A 42 -6.17 22.90 18.07
CA PHE A 42 -5.39 23.26 19.23
C PHE A 42 -4.30 24.17 18.68
N LYS A 43 -4.33 25.47 19.02
CA LYS A 43 -3.34 26.46 18.62
C LYS A 43 -2.02 26.18 19.35
N SER A 44 -1.51 24.96 19.24
CA SER A 44 -0.11 24.68 19.48
C SER A 44 0.61 25.02 18.19
N GLY A 45 1.63 25.87 18.21
CA GLY A 45 2.57 26.04 17.09
C GLY A 45 3.41 24.80 16.81
N ARG A 46 2.88 23.59 17.05
CA ARG A 46 3.54 22.30 16.95
C ARG A 46 2.74 21.45 15.97
N ARG A 47 3.44 20.89 14.99
CA ARG A 47 2.90 19.89 14.07
C ARG A 47 2.77 18.57 14.83
N TRP A 48 1.58 17.99 14.86
CA TRP A 48 1.32 16.73 15.55
C TRP A 48 1.72 15.58 14.62
N LYS A 49 2.49 14.62 15.13
CA LYS A 49 2.87 13.38 14.44
C LYS A 49 2.25 12.23 15.20
N TYR A 50 1.47 11.41 14.50
CA TYR A 50 0.94 10.16 15.04
C TYR A 50 1.89 9.02 14.68
N ASP A 51 2.27 8.23 15.67
CA ASP A 51 3.05 7.01 15.44
C ASP A 51 2.08 5.82 15.44
N LEU A 52 1.99 5.12 14.32
CA LEU A 52 1.18 3.91 14.14
C LEU A 52 2.02 2.67 14.46
N PHE A 53 1.54 1.82 15.36
CA PHE A 53 2.15 0.53 15.64
C PHE A 53 1.50 -0.55 14.76
N LEU A 54 2.30 -1.22 13.94
CA LEU A 54 1.85 -2.31 13.08
C LEU A 54 2.27 -3.67 13.67
N ALA A 55 1.41 -4.68 13.47
CA ALA A 55 1.73 -6.06 13.84
C ALA A 55 2.91 -6.57 13.00
N ARG A 56 3.83 -7.33 13.61
CA ARG A 56 5.04 -7.85 12.96
C ARG A 56 4.77 -8.59 11.64
N ASP A 57 3.71 -9.39 11.62
CA ASP A 57 3.24 -10.14 10.45
C ASP A 57 1.81 -9.68 10.15
N PRO A 58 1.63 -8.72 9.23
CA PRO A 58 0.35 -8.10 8.99
C PRO A 58 -0.53 -8.93 8.05
N VAL A 59 -1.84 -8.91 8.27
CA VAL A 59 -2.81 -9.56 7.38
C VAL A 59 -3.16 -8.59 6.26
N PRO A 60 -3.07 -9.02 4.98
CA PRO A 60 -3.37 -8.14 3.87
C PRO A 60 -4.86 -7.83 3.74
N VAL A 61 -5.16 -6.57 3.44
CA VAL A 61 -6.49 -6.04 3.13
C VAL A 61 -6.59 -5.70 1.65
N LYS A 62 -7.81 -5.50 1.16
CA LYS A 62 -8.04 -5.06 -0.23
C LYS A 62 -7.35 -3.71 -0.47
N CYS A 63 -6.62 -3.59 -1.57
CA CYS A 63 -5.90 -2.38 -1.94
C CYS A 63 -6.86 -1.26 -2.34
N PRO A 64 -6.60 0.00 -1.93
CA PRO A 64 -7.44 1.14 -2.28
C PRO A 64 -7.30 1.55 -3.75
N VAL A 65 -6.16 1.24 -4.38
CA VAL A 65 -5.92 1.45 -5.80
C VAL A 65 -5.78 0.07 -6.43
N ALA A 66 -6.68 -0.27 -7.35
CA ALA A 66 -6.55 -1.49 -8.16
C ALA A 66 -6.77 -1.21 -9.65
N GLY A 67 -6.22 -2.09 -10.49
CA GLY A 67 -6.18 -1.95 -11.94
C GLY A 67 -4.78 -2.22 -12.50
N LYS A 68 -4.60 -1.96 -13.80
CA LYS A 68 -3.32 -2.09 -14.50
C LYS A 68 -2.87 -0.75 -15.06
N PHE A 69 -1.72 -0.25 -14.59
CA PHE A 69 -1.25 1.10 -14.85
C PHE A 69 0.18 1.11 -15.37
N ASN A 70 0.44 1.97 -16.34
CA ASN A 70 1.76 2.32 -16.81
C ASN A 70 2.20 3.56 -16.04
N PHE A 71 3.39 3.53 -15.46
CA PHE A 71 3.83 4.58 -14.54
C PHE A 71 5.12 5.27 -14.97
N THR A 72 5.17 6.57 -14.75
CA THR A 72 6.43 7.32 -14.82
C THR A 72 6.89 7.67 -13.42
N GLN A 73 8.17 7.50 -13.16
CA GLN A 73 8.75 7.74 -11.84
C GLN A 73 9.58 9.02 -11.81
N ARG A 74 9.46 9.79 -10.72
CA ARG A 74 10.25 11.00 -10.43
C ARG A 74 10.84 10.90 -9.03
N GLY A 75 12.08 11.32 -8.86
CA GLY A 75 12.76 11.33 -7.57
C GLY A 75 14.27 11.22 -7.69
N GLU A 76 14.93 11.02 -6.56
CA GLU A 76 16.37 10.84 -6.52
C GLU A 76 16.77 9.49 -7.12
N LYS A 77 17.78 9.48 -8.00
CA LYS A 77 18.15 8.34 -8.84
C LYS A 77 18.40 7.05 -8.05
N ASP A 78 18.95 7.16 -6.85
CA ASP A 78 19.29 6.02 -6.00
C ASP A 78 18.09 5.47 -5.21
N LEU A 79 16.99 6.22 -5.16
CA LEU A 79 15.74 5.85 -4.46
C LEU A 79 14.61 5.47 -5.42
N LEU A 80 14.80 5.64 -6.72
CA LEU A 80 13.86 5.18 -7.74
C LEU A 80 13.71 3.66 -7.67
N LEU A 81 12.51 3.18 -8.04
CA LEU A 81 12.30 1.74 -8.19
C LEU A 81 13.20 1.23 -9.32
N GLN A 82 13.90 0.15 -9.01
CA GLN A 82 14.81 -0.55 -9.93
C GLN A 82 14.40 -2.02 -10.01
N THR A 83 14.73 -2.64 -11.14
CA THR A 83 14.51 -4.06 -11.36
C THR A 83 15.27 -4.91 -10.34
N ARG A 84 14.60 -5.86 -9.68
CA ARG A 84 15.20 -6.75 -8.66
C ARG A 84 15.66 -8.11 -9.22
N ILE A 85 15.50 -8.34 -10.51
CA ILE A 85 15.91 -9.58 -11.18
C ILE A 85 17.43 -9.81 -10.99
N LEU A 86 17.77 -10.90 -10.30
CA LEU A 86 19.16 -11.33 -10.10
C LEU A 86 19.79 -11.69 -11.46
N GLY A 87 20.76 -10.89 -11.90
CA GLY A 87 21.42 -11.08 -13.20
C GLY A 87 20.92 -10.18 -14.33
N GLY A 88 20.01 -9.24 -14.04
CA GLY A 88 19.43 -8.33 -15.02
C GLY A 88 18.34 -8.98 -15.88
N VAL A 89 17.76 -8.21 -16.80
CA VAL A 89 16.83 -8.76 -17.79
C VAL A 89 17.53 -9.86 -18.60
N THR A 90 16.93 -11.05 -18.66
CA THR A 90 17.50 -12.17 -19.41
C THR A 90 17.57 -11.77 -20.88
N SER A 91 18.79 -11.62 -21.42
CA SER A 91 19.02 -11.22 -22.80
C SER A 91 18.61 -12.29 -23.83
N ALA A 92 18.26 -13.49 -23.37
CA ALA A 92 17.81 -14.62 -24.18
C ALA A 92 16.61 -15.32 -23.51
N PRO A 93 15.37 -14.81 -23.71
CA PRO A 93 14.14 -15.56 -23.44
C PRO A 93 14.09 -16.87 -24.25
N TRP A 94 13.09 -17.74 -23.97
CA TRP A 94 12.82 -18.95 -24.78
C TRP A 94 13.00 -18.68 -26.28
N ASP A 95 13.62 -19.64 -26.98
CA ASP A 95 14.02 -19.54 -28.39
C ASP A 95 12.98 -18.76 -29.21
N ASN A 96 13.41 -17.59 -29.71
CA ASN A 96 12.73 -16.74 -30.70
C ASN A 96 11.68 -15.71 -30.23
N ILE A 97 11.53 -15.42 -28.94
CA ILE A 97 10.60 -14.37 -28.45
C ILE A 97 11.37 -13.11 -28.08
N TYR A 98 11.40 -12.09 -28.94
CA TYR A 98 12.03 -10.81 -28.61
C TYR A 98 11.03 -9.84 -27.96
N CYS A 99 11.55 -8.96 -27.10
CA CYS A 99 10.76 -7.90 -26.54
C CYS A 99 10.49 -6.81 -27.57
N LYS A 100 9.21 -6.47 -27.81
CA LYS A 100 8.83 -5.42 -28.77
C LYS A 100 8.82 -4.05 -28.12
N GLU A 101 8.13 -3.94 -26.99
CA GLU A 101 7.95 -2.69 -26.26
C GLU A 101 8.20 -2.94 -24.78
N ASN A 102 8.95 -2.03 -24.16
CA ASN A 102 9.23 -2.03 -22.75
C ASN A 102 8.42 -0.91 -22.10
N ILE A 103 7.57 -1.28 -21.14
CA ILE A 103 6.78 -0.36 -20.34
C ILE A 103 7.01 -0.65 -18.87
N SER A 104 6.66 0.29 -18.00
CA SER A 104 6.52 0.01 -16.58
C SER A 104 5.11 -0.52 -16.31
N ASP A 105 4.97 -1.47 -15.39
CA ASP A 105 3.68 -2.03 -15.00
C ASP A 105 3.46 -1.93 -13.50
N PHE A 106 2.36 -1.32 -13.11
CA PHE A 106 1.82 -1.36 -11.76
C PHE A 106 0.48 -2.06 -11.83
N SER A 107 0.38 -3.25 -11.25
CA SER A 107 -0.79 -4.12 -11.40
C SER A 107 -1.32 -4.62 -10.06
N VAL A 108 -2.65 -4.62 -9.95
CA VAL A 108 -3.39 -5.12 -8.78
C VAL A 108 -4.56 -5.93 -9.31
N CYS A 109 -4.23 -7.10 -9.84
CA CYS A 109 -5.16 -7.93 -10.61
C CYS A 109 -5.48 -9.27 -9.92
N ASP A 110 -4.98 -9.47 -8.70
CA ASP A 110 -5.32 -10.66 -7.91
C ASP A 110 -6.83 -10.71 -7.61
N LYS A 111 -7.37 -11.92 -7.42
CA LYS A 111 -8.81 -12.15 -7.19
C LYS A 111 -9.34 -11.35 -6.01
N ASP A 112 -8.52 -11.23 -4.96
CA ASP A 112 -8.87 -10.48 -3.76
C ASP A 112 -8.37 -9.02 -3.78
N GLN A 113 -7.62 -8.63 -4.82
CA GLN A 113 -6.97 -7.31 -4.96
C GLN A 113 -6.18 -6.91 -3.69
N LYS A 114 -5.44 -7.84 -3.09
CA LYS A 114 -4.69 -7.66 -1.83
C LYS A 114 -3.20 -7.39 -2.02
N GLU A 115 -2.70 -7.67 -3.22
CA GLU A 115 -1.30 -7.59 -3.58
C GLU A 115 -1.12 -6.62 -4.75
N ILE A 116 -0.11 -5.77 -4.65
CA ILE A 116 0.36 -4.87 -5.70
C ILE A 116 1.64 -5.48 -6.25
N TRP A 117 1.67 -5.67 -7.57
CA TRP A 117 2.85 -6.09 -8.30
C TRP A 117 3.37 -4.88 -9.07
N ILE A 118 4.68 -4.62 -8.96
CA ILE A 118 5.33 -3.52 -9.65
C ILE A 118 6.51 -4.07 -10.42
N ASP A 119 6.52 -3.76 -11.71
CA ASP A 119 7.60 -4.06 -12.64
C ASP A 119 8.08 -2.77 -13.29
N VAL A 120 9.38 -2.49 -13.15
CA VAL A 120 9.96 -1.27 -13.73
C VAL A 120 10.15 -1.43 -15.24
N ASN A 121 10.42 -2.67 -15.66
CA ASN A 121 10.70 -3.05 -17.04
C ASN A 121 9.88 -4.29 -17.41
N TYR A 122 8.62 -4.07 -17.75
CA TYR A 122 7.68 -5.07 -18.23
C TYR A 122 7.68 -5.12 -19.75
N CYS A 123 7.89 -6.31 -20.30
CA CYS A 123 7.91 -6.52 -21.73
C CYS A 123 6.52 -6.85 -22.27
N ILE A 124 6.00 -6.01 -23.16
CA ILE A 124 4.81 -6.36 -23.95
C ILE A 124 5.27 -7.04 -25.25
N THR A 125 4.97 -8.33 -25.36
CA THR A 125 5.13 -9.08 -26.61
C THR A 125 3.93 -10.00 -26.86
N VAL A 126 3.76 -10.40 -28.12
CA VAL A 126 2.67 -11.26 -28.58
C VAL A 126 3.23 -12.44 -29.37
N ASP A 127 2.60 -13.60 -29.24
CA ASP A 127 2.90 -14.76 -30.08
C ASP A 127 2.39 -14.57 -31.51
N ALA A 128 2.68 -15.54 -32.39
CA ALA A 128 2.18 -15.55 -33.77
C ALA A 128 0.64 -15.58 -33.87
N TYR A 129 -0.06 -15.94 -32.78
CA TYR A 129 -1.52 -15.98 -32.68
C TYR A 129 -2.12 -14.71 -32.05
N GLY A 130 -1.29 -13.70 -31.75
CA GLY A 130 -1.73 -12.45 -31.13
C GLY A 130 -2.04 -12.56 -29.63
N ARG A 131 -1.70 -13.68 -28.97
CA ARG A 131 -1.84 -13.84 -27.52
C ARG A 131 -0.66 -13.16 -26.83
N GLN A 132 -0.94 -12.51 -25.71
CA GLN A 132 0.10 -11.95 -24.86
C GLN A 132 0.96 -13.10 -24.31
N VAL A 133 2.28 -12.97 -24.47
CA VAL A 133 3.26 -13.86 -23.86
C VAL A 133 4.00 -13.05 -22.82
N ASP A 134 3.92 -13.48 -21.58
CA ASP A 134 4.81 -12.98 -20.54
C ASP A 134 6.10 -13.81 -20.57
N ILE A 135 7.23 -13.12 -20.73
CA ILE A 135 8.55 -13.74 -20.75
C ILE A 135 9.15 -13.84 -19.35
N TYR A 136 8.60 -13.14 -18.36
CA TYR A 136 9.03 -13.17 -16.97
C TYR A 136 7.88 -13.67 -16.11
N THR A 137 8.18 -14.37 -15.01
CA THR A 137 7.13 -14.98 -14.17
C THR A 137 7.00 -14.27 -12.83
N ASP A 138 8.08 -13.61 -12.37
CA ASP A 138 8.14 -13.00 -11.04
C ASP A 138 8.26 -11.48 -11.16
N PRO A 139 7.41 -10.71 -10.46
CA PRO A 139 7.47 -9.26 -10.48
C PRO A 139 8.65 -8.72 -9.65
N ASP A 140 9.13 -7.52 -9.97
CA ASP A 140 10.22 -6.87 -9.23
C ASP A 140 9.86 -6.61 -7.75
N TYR A 141 8.64 -6.11 -7.50
CA TYR A 141 8.13 -5.85 -6.16
C TYR A 141 6.77 -6.49 -5.97
N LYS A 142 6.62 -7.20 -4.86
CA LYS A 142 5.35 -7.81 -4.43
C LYS A 142 4.93 -7.22 -3.09
N LEU A 143 4.10 -6.18 -3.15
CA LEU A 143 3.68 -5.43 -1.97
C LEU A 143 2.28 -5.88 -1.51
N LYS A 144 2.13 -6.16 -0.23
CA LYS A 144 0.84 -6.47 0.40
C LYS A 144 0.21 -5.20 0.95
N CYS A 145 -1.05 -4.93 0.63
CA CYS A 145 -1.78 -3.80 1.21
C CYS A 145 -2.17 -4.12 2.65
N ILE A 146 -1.74 -3.31 3.63
CA ILE A 146 -1.99 -3.58 5.06
C ILE A 146 -3.14 -2.73 5.60
N GLY A 147 -3.20 -1.48 5.18
CA GLY A 147 -4.23 -0.57 5.63
C GLY A 147 -4.14 0.75 4.90
N TYR A 148 -5.28 1.41 4.78
CA TYR A 148 -5.37 2.73 4.16
C TYR A 148 -6.40 3.57 4.93
N TRP A 149 -6.17 4.88 4.99
CA TRP A 149 -7.07 5.82 5.62
C TRP A 149 -6.88 7.21 5.01
N LYS A 150 -7.88 8.06 5.18
CA LYS A 150 -7.80 9.46 4.80
C LYS A 150 -7.59 10.34 6.02
N GLU A 151 -6.61 11.24 5.94
CA GLU A 151 -6.45 12.33 6.91
C GLU A 151 -6.60 13.66 6.17
N ASN A 152 -7.66 14.41 6.51
CA ASN A 152 -8.05 15.63 5.83
C ASN A 152 -8.29 15.41 4.32
N VAL A 153 -7.36 15.86 3.48
CA VAL A 153 -7.41 15.78 2.01
C VAL A 153 -6.43 14.73 1.47
N LYS A 154 -5.55 14.18 2.32
CA LYS A 154 -4.51 13.23 1.92
C LYS A 154 -4.97 11.80 2.23
N SER A 155 -4.85 10.92 1.25
CA SER A 155 -5.09 9.48 1.44
C SER A 155 -3.76 8.76 1.61
N TYR A 156 -3.69 7.94 2.66
CA TYR A 156 -2.50 7.20 3.05
C TYR A 156 -2.73 5.71 2.84
N LEU A 157 -1.72 5.01 2.34
CA LEU A 157 -1.69 3.56 2.17
C LEU A 157 -0.38 3.03 2.76
N ILE A 158 -0.50 2.01 3.59
CA ILE A 158 0.65 1.26 4.09
C ILE A 158 0.74 -0.06 3.35
N THR A 159 1.92 -0.31 2.79
CA THR A 159 2.25 -1.57 2.13
C THR A 159 3.33 -2.32 2.89
N TYR A 160 3.32 -3.64 2.75
CA TYR A 160 4.31 -4.55 3.32
C TYR A 160 5.02 -5.34 2.22
N ASP A 161 6.34 -5.24 2.16
CA ASP A 161 7.23 -6.01 1.28
C ASP A 161 7.97 -7.05 2.13
N GLU A 162 7.88 -8.32 1.75
CA GLU A 162 8.55 -9.41 2.45
C GLU A 162 10.05 -9.46 2.17
N LEU A 163 10.48 -8.94 1.01
CA LEU A 163 11.86 -8.99 0.53
C LEU A 163 12.68 -7.77 0.97
N ASP A 164 12.03 -6.69 1.43
CA ASP A 164 12.74 -5.50 1.92
C ASP A 164 13.41 -5.79 3.28
N SER A 165 14.74 -5.71 3.31
CA SER A 165 15.55 -6.01 4.48
C SER A 165 15.64 -4.85 5.48
N TYR A 166 15.43 -3.61 5.05
CA TYR A 166 15.57 -2.43 5.90
C TYR A 166 14.27 -2.13 6.65
N SER A 167 13.23 -1.84 5.89
CA SER A 167 11.91 -1.55 6.41
C SER A 167 10.91 -2.29 5.55
N LYS A 168 10.43 -3.43 6.05
CA LYS A 168 9.37 -4.20 5.39
C LYS A 168 8.11 -3.38 5.11
N TYR A 169 7.94 -2.23 5.76
CA TYR A 169 6.82 -1.33 5.52
C TYR A 169 7.24 -0.12 4.71
N ARG A 170 6.34 0.29 3.82
CA ARG A 170 6.42 1.54 3.07
C ARG A 170 5.10 2.28 3.18
N CYS A 171 5.17 3.60 3.30
CA CYS A 171 4.00 4.45 3.31
C CYS A 171 3.86 5.14 1.95
N TRP A 172 2.62 5.24 1.50
CA TRP A 172 2.25 5.84 0.24
C TRP A 172 1.21 6.92 0.48
N VAL A 173 1.40 8.06 -0.16
CA VAL A 173 0.35 9.08 -0.28
C VAL A 173 -0.19 8.97 -1.68
N TYR A 174 -1.49 8.77 -1.83
CA TYR A 174 -2.10 8.58 -3.15
C TYR A 174 -3.31 9.49 -3.35
N GLN A 175 -3.57 9.84 -4.60
CA GLN A 175 -4.73 10.63 -5.00
C GLN A 175 -5.08 10.28 -6.44
N ARG A 176 -6.38 10.28 -6.74
CA ARG A 176 -6.85 10.20 -8.12
C ARG A 176 -6.83 11.59 -8.76
N ALA A 177 -6.12 11.72 -9.88
CA ALA A 177 -6.07 12.96 -10.67
C ALA A 177 -7.21 13.02 -11.68
N ASP A 178 -7.42 11.94 -12.43
CA ASP A 178 -8.48 11.79 -13.44
C ASP A 178 -9.15 10.41 -13.32
N LEU A 179 -10.16 10.13 -14.15
CA LEU A 179 -10.81 8.80 -14.16
C LEU A 179 -9.81 7.66 -14.44
N HIS A 180 -8.80 7.91 -15.27
CA HIS A 180 -7.80 6.92 -15.72
C HIS A 180 -6.39 7.19 -15.19
N ARG A 181 -6.21 8.17 -14.30
CA ARG A 181 -4.90 8.61 -13.83
C ARG A 181 -4.84 8.71 -12.31
N VAL A 182 -3.86 8.04 -11.72
CA VAL A 182 -3.63 8.02 -10.27
C VAL A 182 -2.19 8.43 -10.00
N MET A 183 -2.01 9.33 -9.04
CA MET A 183 -0.70 9.80 -8.60
C MET A 183 -0.44 9.27 -7.19
N MET A 184 0.77 8.80 -6.94
CA MET A 184 1.16 8.38 -5.60
C MET A 184 2.65 8.62 -5.33
N SER A 185 3.00 8.94 -4.09
CA SER A 185 4.40 9.04 -3.66
C SER A 185 4.71 8.04 -2.57
N GLN A 186 5.86 7.39 -2.67
CA GLN A 186 6.40 6.48 -1.66
C GLN A 186 7.26 7.26 -0.67
N SER A 187 7.16 6.94 0.61
CA SER A 187 8.05 7.48 1.64
C SER A 187 9.41 6.78 1.67
N VAL A 188 10.44 7.49 2.12
CA VAL A 188 11.80 6.94 2.32
C VAL A 188 11.85 5.85 3.39
N GLY A 189 10.93 5.89 4.36
CA GLY A 189 10.84 4.92 5.45
C GLY A 189 9.45 4.30 5.62
N PRO A 190 9.18 3.66 6.77
CA PRO A 190 7.90 2.99 7.04
C PRO A 190 6.75 3.95 7.41
N SER A 191 7.03 5.24 7.59
CA SER A 191 6.04 6.26 7.95
C SER A 191 6.03 7.38 6.92
N CYS A 192 4.83 7.88 6.57
CA CYS A 192 4.70 9.07 5.73
C CYS A 192 5.12 10.33 6.50
N ASN A 193 5.76 11.25 5.79
CA ASN A 193 6.07 12.56 6.34
C ASN A 193 4.83 13.48 6.24
N LEU A 194 4.72 14.46 7.13
CA LEU A 194 3.61 15.42 7.14
C LEU A 194 3.58 16.29 5.89
N ASP A 195 4.77 16.66 5.40
CA ASP A 195 4.96 17.49 4.22
C ASP A 195 4.88 16.69 2.91
N GLN A 196 4.81 15.36 2.98
CA GLN A 196 4.69 14.50 1.80
C GLN A 196 3.34 14.71 1.10
N THR A 197 3.38 14.92 -0.21
CA THR A 197 2.23 15.04 -1.13
C THR A 197 2.37 14.00 -2.24
N VAL A 198 1.37 13.86 -3.10
CA VAL A 198 1.41 12.88 -4.21
C VAL A 198 2.51 13.15 -5.23
N ASP A 199 2.85 14.42 -5.44
CA ASP A 199 3.93 14.86 -6.33
C ASP A 199 5.30 14.94 -5.63
N ALA A 200 5.37 14.61 -4.34
CA ALA A 200 6.62 14.70 -3.60
C ALA A 200 7.63 13.67 -4.15
N ASP A 201 8.78 14.18 -4.56
CA ASP A 201 9.87 13.45 -5.21
C ASP A 201 11.22 13.62 -4.48
N ASN A 202 11.25 14.44 -3.42
CA ASN A 202 12.46 14.80 -2.69
C ASN A 202 12.47 14.24 -1.26
N ILE A 203 13.66 13.86 -0.78
CA ILE A 203 13.88 13.37 0.60
C ILE A 203 13.47 14.43 1.63
N THR A 204 13.65 15.72 1.33
CA THR A 204 13.28 16.82 2.23
C THR A 204 11.77 16.84 2.52
N MET A 205 10.95 16.47 1.53
CA MET A 205 9.51 16.28 1.68
C MET A 205 9.15 14.90 2.27
N GLY A 206 10.14 14.04 2.49
CA GLY A 206 10.00 12.69 3.03
C GLY A 206 9.61 11.63 1.99
N ALA A 207 9.67 11.95 0.71
CA ALA A 207 9.38 11.02 -0.39
C ALA A 207 10.66 10.46 -1.00
N ALA A 208 10.60 9.19 -1.40
CA ALA A 208 11.63 8.50 -2.15
C ALA A 208 11.36 8.57 -3.66
N VAL A 209 10.12 8.28 -4.05
CA VAL A 209 9.69 8.25 -5.45
C VAL A 209 8.25 8.75 -5.57
N SER A 210 7.96 9.54 -6.58
CA SER A 210 6.62 9.88 -7.04
C SER A 210 6.32 9.09 -8.32
N LEU A 211 5.14 8.48 -8.36
CA LEU A 211 4.61 7.69 -9.46
C LEU A 211 3.41 8.41 -10.06
N ASP A 212 3.47 8.68 -11.35
CA ASP A 212 2.35 9.17 -12.15
C ASP A 212 1.87 8.03 -13.04
N MET A 213 0.72 7.47 -12.69
CA MET A 213 0.21 6.21 -13.22
C MET A 213 -1.01 6.43 -14.11
N MET A 214 -0.96 5.90 -15.33
CA MET A 214 -2.03 5.96 -16.31
C MET A 214 -2.51 4.56 -16.65
N VAL A 215 -3.82 4.35 -16.65
CA VAL A 215 -4.41 3.05 -16.98
C VAL A 215 -4.14 2.73 -18.44
N TYR A 216 -3.71 1.50 -18.70
CA TYR A 216 -3.47 1.01 -20.06
C TYR A 216 -4.10 -0.36 -20.32
N GLU A 217 -4.98 -0.81 -19.43
CA GLU A 217 -5.71 -2.06 -19.61
C GLU A 217 -6.48 -2.04 -20.94
N ARG A 218 -6.26 -3.04 -21.79
CA ARG A 218 -7.03 -3.23 -23.04
C ARG A 218 -8.42 -3.81 -22.71
N GLU A 219 -9.34 -3.69 -23.67
CA GLU A 219 -10.80 -4.00 -23.66
C GLU A 219 -11.27 -5.39 -23.14
N HIS A 220 -10.41 -6.21 -22.53
CA HIS A 220 -10.73 -7.56 -22.04
C HIS A 220 -10.98 -7.66 -20.53
N ASP A 221 -11.06 -6.52 -19.81
CA ASP A 221 -11.50 -6.37 -18.40
C ASP A 221 -10.99 -7.48 -17.44
N ARG A 222 -9.70 -7.83 -17.54
CA ARG A 222 -9.12 -8.87 -16.66
C ARG A 222 -8.76 -8.33 -15.28
N CYS A 223 -8.65 -7.02 -15.14
CA CYS A 223 -8.13 -6.31 -13.98
C CYS A 223 -8.89 -5.00 -13.76
N PRO A 224 -10.16 -5.09 -13.32
CA PRO A 224 -11.04 -3.93 -13.24
C PRO A 224 -10.46 -2.86 -12.30
N MET A 225 -10.54 -1.61 -12.76
CA MET A 225 -10.14 -0.47 -11.95
C MET A 225 -10.97 -0.36 -10.67
N TYR A 226 -10.30 -0.13 -9.55
CA TYR A 226 -10.92 0.17 -8.27
C TYR A 226 -10.18 1.32 -7.59
N PHE A 227 -10.94 2.24 -7.01
CA PHE A 227 -10.39 3.36 -6.26
C PHE A 227 -11.23 3.62 -5.01
N ASP A 228 -10.60 3.59 -3.85
CA ASP A 228 -11.13 4.01 -2.56
C ASP A 228 -10.19 5.05 -1.95
N ASP A 229 -10.72 6.17 -1.48
CA ASP A 229 -9.92 7.25 -0.90
C ASP A 229 -9.66 7.08 0.61
N GLY A 230 -10.23 6.05 1.24
CA GLY A 230 -10.05 5.78 2.66
C GLY A 230 -10.86 6.67 3.60
N SER A 231 -11.88 7.36 3.09
CA SER A 231 -12.75 8.21 3.92
C SER A 231 -13.52 7.44 4.99
N ASN A 232 -13.82 6.15 4.76
CA ASN A 232 -14.50 5.29 5.72
C ASN A 232 -13.69 4.01 6.00
N PRO A 233 -12.88 3.98 7.07
CA PRO A 233 -12.03 2.83 7.44
C PRO A 233 -12.82 1.62 7.98
N TYR A 234 -14.09 1.83 8.39
CA TYR A 234 -14.92 0.81 9.04
C TYR A 234 -15.84 0.11 8.06
N LYS A 235 -15.91 0.62 6.82
CA LYS A 235 -16.55 -0.12 5.75
C LYS A 235 -15.73 -1.37 5.56
N THR A 236 -16.30 -2.53 5.91
CA THR A 236 -15.63 -3.81 5.70
C THR A 236 -15.19 -3.86 4.23
N PRO A 237 -13.88 -3.89 3.95
CA PRO A 237 -13.41 -4.03 2.58
C PRO A 237 -13.98 -5.37 2.12
N GLY A 238 -14.92 -5.33 1.18
CA GLY A 238 -15.69 -6.49 0.79
C GLY A 238 -14.76 -7.63 0.38
N SER A 239 -14.57 -8.61 1.27
CA SER A 239 -14.75 -9.98 0.83
C SER A 239 -16.23 -10.06 0.48
N ASP A 240 -16.57 -10.11 -0.80
CA ASP A 240 -17.94 -10.35 -1.24
C ASP A 240 -18.39 -11.72 -0.70
N LEU A 241 -18.87 -11.72 0.55
CA LEU A 241 -19.53 -12.84 1.16
C LEU A 241 -20.91 -12.85 0.53
N HIS A 242 -21.03 -13.48 -0.64
CA HIS A 242 -22.31 -13.74 -1.28
C HIS A 242 -23.13 -14.67 -0.37
N VAL A 243 -23.86 -14.09 0.59
CA VAL A 243 -24.83 -14.84 1.39
C VAL A 243 -26.04 -15.10 0.49
N PHE A 244 -26.00 -16.21 -0.24
CA PHE A 244 -27.19 -16.75 -0.90
C PHE A 244 -28.18 -17.15 0.20
N ARG A 245 -29.16 -16.28 0.48
CA ARG A 245 -30.30 -16.64 1.31
C ARG A 245 -31.16 -17.62 0.51
N GLY A 246 -30.93 -18.91 0.72
CA GLY A 246 -31.80 -19.97 0.21
C GLY A 246 -33.22 -19.77 0.75
N GLY A 247 -34.14 -19.37 -0.14
CA GLY A 247 -35.56 -19.27 0.18
C GLY A 247 -36.10 -20.64 0.60
N LYS A 248 -36.67 -20.73 1.80
CA LYS A 248 -37.51 -21.87 2.16
C LYS A 248 -38.74 -21.85 1.25
N LYS A 249 -38.93 -22.89 0.45
CA LYS A 249 -40.25 -23.25 -0.07
C LYS A 249 -41.14 -23.49 1.14
N VAL A 250 -42.16 -22.65 1.30
CA VAL A 250 -43.30 -22.96 2.17
C VAL A 250 -44.12 -24.00 1.40
N SER A 251 -44.15 -25.20 1.95
CA SER A 251 -45.08 -26.27 1.59
C SER A 251 -46.50 -25.91 2.00
#